data_AF-M8DCM1-F1
#
_entry.id   AF-M8DCM1-F1
#
_cell.length_a   1.000
_cell.length_b   1.000
_cell.length_c   1.000
_cell.angle_alpha   90.00
_cell.angle_beta   90.00
_cell.angle_gamma   90.00
#
_symmetry.space_group_name_H-M   'P 1'
#
loop_
_entity.id
_entity.type
_entity.pdbx_description
1 polymer ?
#
loop_
_entity_poly.entity_id
_entity_poly.type
_entity_poly.pdbx_seq_one_letter_code
_entity_poly.pdbx_strand_id
1 'polypeptide(L)'
;MKHGSDTLLIVSLLGYGTTLLLLALIWFRTPKEREPLLFVKLMGYTLLAMFRFSFNQLSMPLGLIAAILLVKRTNENKKAKLAAVWLGGIMFLAGFLPVADWIENTLYPRTEMSTYLHEDLTGKGFAMNVASSDMRRFYSKTEKDESGRKLYAALRESRYIEGLPLRERMDEEYELKLFQDTDNRDNRFKHLEFRVASDGSYLKLRFEDSQYVFRASREFQQLFQQMLAEEREGSDE
;
A
#
# COMPACT_ATOMS: atom_id res chain seq x y z
N MET A 1 5.19 7.23 -6.82
CA MET A 1 4.13 6.39 -6.22
C MET A 1 2.75 6.88 -6.65
N LYS A 2 2.16 6.20 -7.64
CA LYS A 2 0.81 6.46 -8.15
C LYS A 2 -0.22 5.43 -7.62
N HIS A 3 0.29 4.30 -7.11
CA HIS A 3 -0.51 3.11 -6.79
C HIS A 3 -1.44 3.23 -5.58
N GLY A 4 -1.06 3.94 -4.52
CA GLY A 4 -1.98 4.18 -3.39
C GLY A 4 -3.22 4.97 -3.80
N SER A 5 -3.05 5.96 -4.70
CA SER A 5 -4.16 6.71 -5.29
C SER A 5 -5.01 5.82 -6.20
N ASP A 6 -4.38 4.98 -7.02
CA ASP A 6 -5.09 4.12 -7.98
C ASP A 6 -5.94 3.06 -7.26
N THR A 7 -5.43 2.46 -6.17
CA THR A 7 -6.17 1.49 -5.35
C THR A 7 -7.36 2.13 -4.63
N LEU A 8 -7.17 3.32 -4.05
CA LEU A 8 -8.26 4.08 -3.43
C LEU A 8 -9.35 4.44 -4.47
N LEU A 9 -8.95 4.82 -5.68
CA LEU A 9 -9.87 5.10 -6.78
C LEU A 9 -10.65 3.84 -7.17
N ILE A 10 -10.01 2.69 -7.36
CA ILE A 10 -10.68 1.44 -7.71
C ILE A 10 -11.67 1.00 -6.62
N VAL A 11 -11.25 1.03 -5.36
CA VAL A 11 -12.11 0.68 -4.22
C VAL A 11 -13.31 1.62 -4.12
N SER A 12 -13.09 2.92 -4.30
CA SER A 12 -14.17 3.91 -4.31
C SER A 12 -15.14 3.69 -5.48
N LEU A 13 -14.62 3.41 -6.68
CA LEU A 13 -15.42 3.16 -7.88
C LEU A 13 -16.29 1.91 -7.72
N LEU A 14 -15.73 0.82 -7.19
CA LEU A 14 -16.47 -0.40 -6.89
C LEU A 14 -17.54 -0.14 -5.82
N GLY A 15 -17.21 0.58 -4.75
CA GLY A 15 -18.16 0.91 -3.68
C GLY A 15 -19.33 1.78 -4.16
N TYR A 16 -19.06 2.86 -4.89
CA TYR A 16 -20.09 3.73 -5.42
C TYR A 16 -20.89 3.05 -6.54
N GLY A 17 -20.23 2.30 -7.43
CA GLY A 17 -20.87 1.57 -8.51
C GLY A 17 -21.83 0.49 -8.01
N THR A 18 -21.42 -0.32 -7.03
CA THR A 18 -22.29 -1.32 -6.39
C THR A 18 -23.48 -0.68 -5.68
N THR A 19 -23.26 0.44 -4.99
CA THR A 19 -24.33 1.20 -4.31
C THR A 19 -25.38 1.71 -5.31
N LEU A 20 -24.94 2.31 -6.42
CA LEU A 20 -25.85 2.79 -7.48
C LEU A 20 -26.63 1.65 -8.12
N LEU A 21 -26.00 0.49 -8.33
CA LEU A 21 -26.66 -0.70 -8.88
C LEU A 21 -27.73 -1.24 -7.92
N LEU A 22 -27.44 -1.32 -6.62
CA LEU A 22 -28.41 -1.73 -5.61
C LEU A 22 -29.57 -0.73 -5.50
N LEU A 23 -29.29 0.58 -5.55
CA LEU A 23 -30.33 1.61 -5.60
C LEU A 23 -31.22 1.48 -6.84
N ALA A 24 -30.63 1.25 -8.01
CA ALA A 24 -31.37 1.00 -9.24
C ALA A 24 -32.23 -0.25 -9.11
N LEU A 25 -31.72 -1.34 -8.54
CA LEU A 25 -32.47 -2.58 -8.30
C LEU A 25 -33.68 -2.33 -7.37
N ILE A 26 -33.48 -1.62 -6.25
CA ILE A 26 -34.56 -1.24 -5.33
C ILE A 26 -35.60 -0.41 -6.09
N TRP A 27 -35.18 0.57 -6.88
CA TRP A 27 -36.07 1.42 -7.67
C TRP A 27 -36.84 0.65 -8.73
N PHE A 28 -36.20 -0.26 -9.48
CA PHE A 28 -36.86 -1.08 -10.50
C PHE A 28 -37.90 -2.04 -9.91
N ARG A 29 -37.67 -2.55 -8.68
CA ARG A 29 -38.63 -3.43 -8.00
C ARG A 29 -39.74 -2.70 -7.25
N THR A 30 -39.69 -1.37 -7.16
CA THR A 30 -40.68 -0.60 -6.40
C THR A 30 -41.76 -0.04 -7.33
N PRO A 31 -43.06 -0.23 -7.02
CA PRO A 31 -44.15 0.38 -7.78
C PRO A 31 -44.03 1.91 -7.82
N LYS A 32 -44.04 2.48 -9.03
CA LYS A 32 -43.74 3.90 -9.28
C LYS A 32 -44.99 4.79 -9.27
N GLU A 33 -46.16 4.19 -9.45
CA GLU A 33 -47.44 4.85 -9.74
C GLU A 33 -47.92 5.80 -8.64
N ARG A 34 -47.38 5.70 -7.42
CA ARG A 34 -47.81 6.51 -6.27
C ARG A 34 -46.85 7.58 -5.83
N GLU A 35 -45.60 7.59 -6.31
CA GLU A 35 -44.58 8.48 -5.75
C GLU A 35 -43.66 9.10 -6.80
N PRO A 36 -43.81 10.40 -7.11
CA PRO A 36 -42.92 11.08 -8.03
C PRO A 36 -41.50 11.17 -7.46
N LEU A 37 -40.51 11.11 -8.35
CA LEU A 37 -39.09 11.22 -8.05
C LEU A 37 -38.58 10.19 -7.01
N LEU A 38 -39.17 8.99 -7.00
CA LEU A 38 -38.81 7.93 -6.05
C LEU A 38 -37.30 7.66 -6.03
N PHE A 39 -36.63 7.61 -7.19
CA PHE A 39 -35.18 7.38 -7.25
C PHE A 39 -34.37 8.44 -6.50
N VAL A 40 -34.72 9.72 -6.68
CA VAL A 40 -34.08 10.85 -5.99
C VAL A 40 -34.31 10.75 -4.49
N LYS A 41 -35.52 10.37 -4.07
CA LYS A 41 -35.82 10.14 -2.65
C LYS A 41 -34.99 9.01 -2.07
N LEU A 42 -34.88 7.87 -2.76
CA LEU A 42 -34.03 6.75 -2.32
C LEU A 42 -32.57 7.17 -2.19
N MET A 43 -32.03 7.91 -3.17
CA MET A 43 -30.68 8.46 -3.10
C MET A 43 -30.52 9.40 -1.90
N GLY A 44 -31.48 10.28 -1.65
CA GLY A 44 -31.50 11.16 -0.49
C GLY A 44 -31.49 10.40 0.85
N TYR A 45 -32.29 9.34 0.97
CA TYR A 45 -32.29 8.47 2.16
C TYR A 45 -30.95 7.75 2.36
N THR A 46 -30.34 7.23 1.28
CA THR A 46 -29.02 6.58 1.35
C THR A 46 -27.94 7.57 1.79
N LEU A 47 -27.88 8.75 1.15
CA LEU A 47 -26.89 9.79 1.48
C LEU A 47 -27.04 10.30 2.91
N LEU A 48 -28.29 10.54 3.34
CA LEU A 48 -28.58 10.96 4.70
C LEU A 48 -28.14 9.88 5.70
N ALA A 49 -28.41 8.61 5.43
CA ALA A 49 -28.02 7.51 6.30
C ALA A 49 -26.50 7.29 6.37
N MET A 50 -25.77 7.56 5.28
CA MET A 50 -24.30 7.49 5.22
C MET A 50 -23.63 8.65 5.98
N PHE A 51 -24.35 9.76 6.19
CA PHE A 51 -23.77 10.97 6.75
C PHE A 51 -23.23 10.77 8.17
N ARG A 52 -21.96 11.16 8.36
CA ARG A 52 -21.24 11.04 9.63
C ARG A 52 -21.26 12.36 10.37
N PHE A 53 -21.68 12.34 11.62
CA PHE A 53 -21.55 13.48 12.49
C PHE A 53 -20.39 13.24 13.46
N SER A 54 -19.36 14.09 13.42
CA SER A 54 -18.20 13.98 14.32
C SER A 54 -18.32 15.03 15.42
N PHE A 55 -18.34 14.58 16.67
CA PHE A 55 -18.28 15.45 17.84
C PHE A 55 -17.27 14.87 18.84
N ASN A 56 -16.25 15.64 19.22
CA ASN A 56 -15.16 15.17 20.08
C ASN A 56 -14.53 13.84 19.63
N GLN A 57 -14.23 13.70 18.33
CA GLN A 57 -13.66 12.50 17.69
C GLN A 57 -14.58 11.26 17.70
N LEU A 58 -15.75 11.32 18.33
CA LEU A 58 -16.75 10.26 18.26
C LEU A 58 -17.62 10.48 17.01
N SER A 59 -17.57 9.52 16.10
CA SER A 59 -18.42 9.50 14.90
C SER A 59 -19.80 8.89 15.24
N MET A 60 -20.81 9.74 15.34
CA MET A 60 -22.19 9.33 15.61
C MET A 60 -22.98 9.09 14.31
N PRO A 61 -23.79 8.03 14.24
CA PRO A 61 -24.65 7.72 13.09
C PRO A 61 -25.95 8.56 13.10
N LEU A 62 -25.83 9.87 13.38
CA LEU A 62 -26.96 10.80 13.47
C LEU A 62 -27.74 10.86 12.15
N GLY A 63 -27.05 10.78 11.02
CA GLY A 63 -27.67 10.69 9.69
C GLY A 63 -28.57 9.47 9.53
N LEU A 64 -28.10 8.29 9.95
CA LEU A 64 -28.88 7.04 9.95
C LEU A 64 -30.11 7.16 10.85
N ILE A 65 -29.96 7.69 12.07
CA ILE A 65 -31.07 7.88 13.00
C ILE A 65 -32.12 8.81 12.39
N ALA A 66 -31.70 9.95 11.83
CA ALA A 66 -32.59 10.90 11.17
C ALA A 66 -33.33 10.26 10.00
N ALA A 67 -32.63 9.49 9.16
CA ALA A 67 -33.20 8.81 8.02
C ALA A 67 -34.27 7.77 8.44
N ILE A 68 -34.00 6.98 9.48
CA ILE A 68 -34.97 6.02 10.05
C ILE A 68 -36.23 6.75 10.55
N LEU A 69 -36.06 7.87 11.26
CA LEU A 69 -37.18 8.66 11.78
C LEU A 69 -38.05 9.24 10.66
N LEU A 70 -37.42 9.72 9.58
CA LEU A 70 -38.12 10.23 8.40
C LEU A 70 -38.91 9.11 7.70
N VAL A 71 -38.31 7.93 7.49
CA VAL A 71 -39.00 6.78 6.88
C VAL A 71 -40.20 6.34 7.71
N LYS A 72 -40.11 6.35 9.05
CA LYS A 72 -41.21 5.98 9.94
C LYS A 72 -42.48 6.83 9.72
N ARG A 73 -42.32 8.10 9.32
CA ARG A 73 -43.43 9.04 9.04
C ARG A 73 -44.02 8.89 7.63
N THR A 74 -43.45 8.04 6.77
CA THR A 74 -43.94 7.86 5.39
C THR A 74 -44.91 6.69 5.27
N ASN A 75 -46.00 6.90 4.52
CA ASN A 75 -47.01 5.86 4.23
C ASN A 75 -46.72 5.13 2.91
N GLU A 76 -46.07 5.78 1.94
CA GLU A 76 -45.78 5.23 0.63
C GLU A 76 -44.36 4.68 0.52
N ASN A 77 -44.21 3.53 -0.17
CA ASN A 77 -42.93 2.89 -0.47
C ASN A 77 -41.97 2.74 0.72
N LYS A 78 -42.53 2.60 1.93
CA LYS A 78 -41.78 2.54 3.19
C LYS A 78 -40.71 1.45 3.18
N LYS A 79 -41.01 0.29 2.61
CA LYS A 79 -40.05 -0.83 2.48
C LYS A 79 -38.83 -0.45 1.62
N ALA A 80 -39.05 0.21 0.48
CA ALA A 80 -37.98 0.65 -0.42
C ALA A 80 -37.12 1.74 0.21
N LYS A 81 -37.74 2.73 0.87
CA LYS A 81 -37.03 3.78 1.60
C LYS A 81 -36.21 3.21 2.75
N LEU A 82 -36.78 2.27 3.51
CA LEU A 82 -36.06 1.59 4.58
C LEU A 82 -34.86 0.79 4.04
N ALA A 83 -35.01 0.13 2.88
CA ALA A 83 -33.88 -0.54 2.22
C ALA A 83 -32.77 0.44 1.80
N ALA A 84 -33.12 1.62 1.28
CA ALA A 84 -32.15 2.68 0.98
C ALA A 84 -31.44 3.21 2.24
N VAL A 85 -32.17 3.38 3.35
CA VAL A 85 -31.59 3.74 4.65
C VAL A 85 -30.62 2.67 5.15
N TRP A 86 -30.99 1.39 5.07
CA TRP A 86 -30.10 0.29 5.45
C TRP A 86 -28.86 0.23 4.56
N LEU A 87 -29.00 0.46 3.25
CA LEU A 87 -27.87 0.53 2.33
C LEU A 87 -26.89 1.63 2.76
N GLY A 88 -27.37 2.84 3.05
CA GLY A 88 -26.53 3.93 3.57
C GLY A 88 -25.90 3.62 4.93
N GLY A 89 -26.62 2.93 5.82
CA GLY A 89 -26.09 2.46 7.11
C GLY A 89 -24.98 1.42 6.96
N ILE A 90 -25.11 0.47 6.03
CA ILE A 90 -24.06 -0.50 5.72
C ILE A 90 -22.82 0.23 5.17
N MET A 91 -23.01 1.22 4.30
CA MET A 91 -21.89 2.04 3.80
C MET A 91 -21.21 2.84 4.93
N PHE A 92 -22.01 3.40 5.85
CA PHE A 92 -21.49 4.06 7.04
C PHE A 92 -20.59 3.12 7.85
N LEU A 93 -21.03 1.88 8.11
CA LEU A 93 -20.24 0.87 8.82
C LEU A 93 -19.01 0.42 8.02
N ALA A 94 -19.16 0.21 6.72
CA ALA A 94 -18.08 -0.21 5.83
C ALA A 94 -16.91 0.79 5.82
N GLY A 95 -17.19 2.08 5.92
CA GLY A 95 -16.13 3.08 6.02
C GLY A 95 -15.42 3.14 7.39
N PHE A 96 -15.74 2.28 8.37
CA PHE A 96 -14.90 2.06 9.56
C PHE A 96 -13.99 0.85 9.39
N LEU A 97 -14.29 -0.02 8.42
CA LEU A 97 -13.45 -1.16 8.13
C LEU A 97 -12.23 -0.67 7.34
N PRO A 98 -11.00 -1.09 7.71
CA PRO A 98 -9.78 -0.78 6.96
C PRO A 98 -9.69 -1.64 5.69
N VAL A 99 -10.74 -1.63 4.87
CA VAL A 99 -10.82 -2.47 3.66
C VAL A 99 -9.78 -2.05 2.64
N ALA A 100 -9.51 -0.73 2.52
CA ALA A 100 -8.46 -0.23 1.65
C ALA A 100 -7.09 -0.78 2.06
N ASP A 101 -6.75 -0.69 3.35
CA ASP A 101 -5.48 -1.21 3.87
C ASP A 101 -5.39 -2.73 3.73
N TRP A 102 -6.49 -3.45 3.94
CA TRP A 102 -6.55 -4.90 3.76
C TRP A 102 -6.32 -5.31 2.30
N ILE A 103 -6.96 -4.63 1.35
CA ILE A 103 -6.78 -4.86 -0.10
C ILE A 103 -5.35 -4.51 -0.50
N GLU A 104 -4.83 -3.37 -0.05
CA GLU A 104 -3.46 -2.94 -0.35
C GLU A 104 -2.43 -3.95 0.16
N ASN A 105 -2.56 -4.42 1.40
CA ASN A 105 -1.67 -5.45 1.94
C ASN A 105 -1.81 -6.81 1.23
N THR A 106 -2.98 -7.12 0.68
CA THR A 106 -3.20 -8.37 -0.05
C THR A 106 -2.61 -8.32 -1.47
N LEU A 107 -2.76 -7.18 -2.15
CA LEU A 107 -2.23 -6.99 -3.52
C LEU A 107 -0.73 -6.66 -3.53
N TYR A 108 -0.28 -5.93 -2.51
CA TYR A 108 1.07 -5.41 -2.36
C TYR A 108 1.56 -5.68 -0.94
N PRO A 109 1.87 -6.95 -0.61
CA PRO A 109 2.37 -7.29 0.72
C PRO A 109 3.67 -6.54 0.99
N ARG A 110 3.63 -5.60 1.95
CA ARG A 110 4.79 -4.81 2.39
C ARG A 110 5.92 -5.67 3.00
N THR A 111 5.60 -6.94 3.28
CA THR A 111 6.54 -7.96 3.76
C THR A 111 7.26 -8.70 2.62
N GLU A 112 6.98 -8.40 1.36
CA GLU A 112 7.71 -9.00 0.24
C GLU A 112 8.65 -7.99 -0.40
N MET A 113 9.91 -8.41 -0.60
CA MET A 113 10.92 -7.54 -1.22
C MET A 113 10.59 -7.24 -2.69
N SER A 114 9.87 -8.14 -3.35
CA SER A 114 9.32 -7.98 -4.72
C SER A 114 8.39 -6.77 -4.86
N THR A 115 7.69 -6.38 -3.79
CA THR A 115 6.85 -5.17 -3.76
C THR A 115 7.68 -3.91 -4.00
N TYR A 116 8.93 -3.90 -3.53
CA TYR A 116 9.84 -2.77 -3.67
C TYR A 116 10.76 -2.92 -4.89
N LEU A 117 11.18 -4.15 -5.19
CA LEU A 117 12.16 -4.48 -6.23
C LEU A 117 11.51 -5.31 -7.34
N HIS A 118 11.37 -4.74 -8.52
CA HIS A 118 10.67 -5.39 -9.63
C HIS A 118 11.60 -6.22 -10.50
N GLU A 119 11.05 -7.25 -11.14
CA GLU A 119 11.75 -8.14 -12.08
C GLU A 119 12.19 -7.43 -13.36
N ASP A 120 11.31 -6.57 -13.87
CA ASP A 120 11.50 -5.91 -15.14
C ASP A 120 12.00 -4.48 -14.93
N LEU A 121 13.27 -4.29 -15.22
CA LEU A 121 13.96 -3.00 -15.22
C LEU A 121 14.16 -2.45 -16.65
N THR A 122 13.61 -3.13 -17.67
CA THR A 122 13.92 -2.85 -19.07
C THR A 122 13.75 -1.38 -19.43
N GLY A 123 14.85 -0.79 -19.89
CA GLY A 123 14.91 0.58 -20.40
C GLY A 123 15.01 1.68 -19.34
N LYS A 124 14.97 1.35 -18.03
CA LYS A 124 15.03 2.37 -16.96
C LYS A 124 16.33 2.38 -16.15
N GLY A 125 17.11 1.29 -16.16
CA GLY A 125 18.41 1.28 -15.50
C GLY A 125 18.31 1.23 -13.98
N PHE A 126 19.28 0.60 -13.33
CA PHE A 126 19.56 0.87 -11.92
C PHE A 126 21.06 1.02 -11.66
N ALA A 127 21.38 1.75 -10.61
CA ALA A 127 22.69 1.78 -9.97
C ALA A 127 22.50 1.46 -8.49
N MET A 128 23.35 0.60 -7.96
CA MET A 128 23.39 0.19 -6.58
C MET A 128 24.70 0.67 -5.99
N ASN A 129 24.59 1.58 -5.03
CA ASN A 129 25.73 2.08 -4.28
C ASN A 129 25.73 1.47 -2.90
N VAL A 130 26.82 0.82 -2.52
CA VAL A 130 27.01 0.32 -1.15
C VAL A 130 28.06 1.20 -0.50
N ALA A 131 27.71 1.82 0.61
CA ALA A 131 28.59 2.66 1.39
C ALA A 131 28.79 2.08 2.78
N SER A 132 30.03 2.07 3.27
CA SER A 132 30.27 1.83 4.70
C SER A 132 29.69 2.97 5.55
N SER A 133 29.39 2.71 6.82
CA SER A 133 28.86 3.71 7.77
C SER A 133 29.74 4.97 7.93
N ASP A 134 31.05 4.84 7.68
CA ASP A 134 32.02 5.93 7.70
C ASP A 134 32.11 6.70 6.36
N MET A 135 31.31 6.32 5.35
CA MET A 135 31.31 6.85 3.99
C MET A 135 32.69 6.83 3.32
N ARG A 136 33.60 5.93 3.71
CA ARG A 136 34.94 5.84 3.10
C ARG A 136 35.04 4.81 1.98
N ARG A 137 34.19 3.79 2.01
CA ARG A 137 34.12 2.73 0.99
C ARG A 137 32.85 2.87 0.19
N PHE A 138 32.96 2.96 -1.13
CA PHE A 138 31.84 3.09 -2.05
C PHE A 138 31.95 2.05 -3.15
N TYR A 139 31.02 1.11 -3.16
CA TYR A 139 30.83 0.19 -4.27
C TYR A 139 29.73 0.76 -5.14
N SER A 140 29.91 0.74 -6.46
CA SER A 140 28.85 1.08 -7.41
C SER A 140 28.73 -0.04 -8.43
N LYS A 141 27.55 -0.66 -8.50
CA LYS A 141 27.21 -1.65 -9.53
C LYS A 141 25.98 -1.19 -10.28
N THR A 142 25.98 -1.33 -11.59
CA THR A 142 24.88 -0.90 -12.44
C THR A 142 24.15 -2.09 -13.05
N GLU A 143 23.00 -1.86 -13.67
CA GLU A 143 22.28 -2.88 -14.45
C GLU A 143 23.14 -3.43 -15.60
N LYS A 144 24.09 -2.65 -16.12
CA LYS A 144 24.99 -3.08 -17.20
C LYS A 144 25.96 -4.16 -16.72
N ASP A 145 26.31 -4.13 -15.44
CA ASP A 145 27.21 -5.09 -14.80
C ASP A 145 26.48 -6.41 -14.49
N GLU A 146 27.04 -7.54 -14.92
CA GLU A 146 26.45 -8.86 -14.62
C GLU A 146 26.37 -9.11 -13.11
N SER A 147 27.40 -8.72 -12.36
CA SER A 147 27.41 -8.80 -10.90
C SER A 147 26.36 -7.89 -10.26
N GLY A 148 26.10 -6.71 -10.83
CA GLY A 148 25.02 -5.82 -10.40
C GLY A 148 23.64 -6.44 -10.58
N ARG A 149 23.37 -7.05 -11.75
CA ARG A 149 22.10 -7.75 -12.02
C ARG A 149 21.89 -8.92 -11.07
N LYS A 150 22.91 -9.76 -10.85
CA LYS A 150 22.85 -10.89 -9.91
C LYS A 150 22.61 -10.42 -8.49
N LEU A 151 23.33 -9.39 -8.04
CA LEU A 151 23.17 -8.84 -6.69
C LEU A 151 21.75 -8.27 -6.48
N TYR A 152 21.21 -7.56 -7.47
CA TYR A 152 19.84 -7.04 -7.42
C TYR A 152 18.79 -8.17 -7.41
N ALA A 153 18.95 -9.18 -8.28
CA ALA A 153 18.06 -10.34 -8.33
C ALA A 153 18.07 -11.09 -6.99
N ALA A 154 19.25 -11.35 -6.43
CA ALA A 154 19.41 -12.02 -5.15
C ALA A 154 18.87 -11.19 -3.98
N LEU A 155 18.99 -9.85 -4.03
CA LEU A 155 18.40 -8.95 -3.05
C LEU A 155 16.87 -9.09 -3.03
N ARG A 156 16.24 -9.14 -4.20
CA ARG A 156 14.78 -9.33 -4.37
C ARG A 156 14.26 -10.64 -3.76
N GLU A 157 15.09 -11.67 -3.67
CA GLU A 157 14.71 -12.97 -3.09
C GLU A 157 14.78 -13.01 -1.55
N SER A 158 15.18 -11.90 -0.92
CA SER A 158 15.26 -11.79 0.54
C SER A 158 13.89 -11.91 1.20
N ARG A 159 13.83 -12.60 2.35
CA ARG A 159 12.56 -12.97 3.00
C ARG A 159 12.33 -12.18 4.27
N TYR A 160 11.13 -11.62 4.44
CA TYR A 160 10.77 -10.91 5.65
C TYR A 160 10.86 -11.80 6.89
N ILE A 161 11.29 -11.20 8.00
CA ILE A 161 11.32 -11.85 9.30
C ILE A 161 10.49 -11.02 10.27
N GLU A 162 9.46 -11.66 10.83
CA GLU A 162 8.63 -11.04 11.83
C GLU A 162 9.31 -11.03 13.21
N GLY A 163 9.19 -9.92 13.95
CA GLY A 163 9.50 -9.88 15.38
C GLY A 163 10.97 -9.79 15.78
N LEU A 164 11.91 -9.55 14.85
CA LEU A 164 13.30 -9.28 15.22
C LEU A 164 13.47 -7.85 15.74
N PRO A 165 13.96 -7.64 16.98
CA PRO A 165 14.24 -6.30 17.48
C PRO A 165 15.35 -5.65 16.64
N LEU A 166 15.03 -4.49 16.06
CA LEU A 166 15.89 -3.68 15.19
C LEU A 166 17.26 -3.31 15.79
N ARG A 167 17.42 -3.46 17.11
CA ARG A 167 18.51 -2.89 17.91
C ARG A 167 19.62 -3.88 18.28
N GLU A 168 19.43 -5.19 18.12
CA GLU A 168 20.31 -6.19 18.77
C GLU A 168 21.36 -6.87 17.88
N ARG A 169 21.43 -6.59 16.57
CA ARG A 169 22.31 -7.39 15.67
C ARG A 169 23.05 -6.63 14.57
N MET A 170 23.13 -5.31 14.62
CA MET A 170 23.80 -4.55 13.56
C MET A 170 24.80 -3.57 14.15
N ASP A 171 25.91 -4.11 14.62
CA ASP A 171 27.03 -3.32 15.15
C ASP A 171 27.80 -2.63 14.02
N GLU A 172 27.76 -3.18 12.80
CA GLU A 172 28.29 -2.57 11.58
C GLU A 172 27.28 -2.71 10.43
N GLU A 173 26.86 -1.58 9.87
CA GLU A 173 25.89 -1.49 8.77
C GLU A 173 26.54 -0.87 7.53
N TYR A 174 26.31 -1.50 6.39
CA TYR A 174 26.53 -0.90 5.08
C TYR A 174 25.22 -0.26 4.61
N GLU A 175 25.27 1.00 4.18
CA GLU A 175 24.16 1.69 3.54
C GLU A 175 24.11 1.27 2.07
N LEU A 176 23.02 0.62 1.64
CA LEU A 176 22.79 0.25 0.25
C LEU A 176 21.74 1.19 -0.32
N LYS A 177 22.16 2.03 -1.28
CA LYS A 177 21.29 2.96 -2.01
C LYS A 177 21.04 2.43 -3.40
N LEU A 178 19.76 2.37 -3.77
CA LEU A 178 19.36 2.12 -5.13
C LEU A 178 19.01 3.45 -5.80
N PHE A 179 19.50 3.63 -7.01
CA PHE A 179 19.22 4.76 -7.88
C PHE A 179 18.74 4.24 -9.22
N GLN A 180 17.92 5.04 -9.89
CA GLN A 180 17.53 4.78 -11.25
C GLN A 180 18.54 5.47 -12.18
N ASP A 181 19.09 4.76 -13.16
CA ASP A 181 20.19 5.24 -14.04
C ASP A 181 19.73 6.31 -15.06
N THR A 182 18.55 6.90 -14.88
CA THR A 182 17.98 7.90 -15.79
C THR A 182 17.86 9.25 -15.07
N ASP A 183 18.15 10.34 -15.79
CA ASP A 183 18.07 11.76 -15.36
C ASP A 183 16.65 12.23 -14.96
N ASN A 184 15.74 11.30 -14.75
CA ASN A 184 14.31 11.56 -14.69
C ASN A 184 13.84 11.81 -13.25
N ARG A 185 12.89 12.75 -13.09
CA ARG A 185 12.35 13.20 -11.80
C ARG A 185 11.58 12.13 -11.01
N ASP A 186 11.43 10.94 -11.58
CA ASP A 186 10.66 9.83 -11.03
C ASP A 186 11.59 8.68 -10.60
N ASN A 187 12.59 9.00 -9.75
CA ASN A 187 13.46 7.99 -9.15
C ASN A 187 12.62 7.13 -8.21
N ARG A 188 12.23 5.95 -8.70
CA ARG A 188 11.40 4.98 -7.97
C ARG A 188 11.99 4.49 -6.66
N PHE A 189 13.31 4.57 -6.51
CA PHE A 189 14.03 4.10 -5.33
C PHE A 189 14.26 5.22 -4.30
N LYS A 190 13.86 6.47 -4.59
CA LYS A 190 14.12 7.66 -3.74
C LYS A 190 13.68 7.51 -2.28
N HIS A 191 12.67 6.69 -2.04
CA HIS A 191 12.09 6.48 -0.70
C HIS A 191 12.54 5.16 -0.05
N LEU A 192 13.43 4.41 -0.69
CA LEU A 192 13.95 3.15 -0.18
C LEU A 192 15.35 3.38 0.36
N GLU A 193 15.54 3.03 1.62
CA GLU A 193 16.85 3.01 2.23
C GLU A 193 17.12 1.62 2.77
N PHE A 194 18.16 0.98 2.23
CA PHE A 194 18.58 -0.33 2.69
C PHE A 194 19.79 -0.18 3.60
N ARG A 195 19.79 -0.94 4.69
CA ARG A 195 20.97 -1.18 5.51
C ARG A 195 21.24 -2.66 5.57
N VAL A 196 22.47 -3.04 5.32
CA VAL A 196 22.93 -4.43 5.25
C VAL A 196 23.83 -4.67 6.45
N ALA A 197 23.62 -5.76 7.19
CA ALA A 197 24.59 -6.18 8.19
C ALA A 197 25.95 -6.47 7.54
N SER A 198 27.05 -6.29 8.27
CA SER A 198 28.41 -6.54 7.75
C SER A 198 28.63 -7.97 7.26
N ASP A 199 27.94 -8.95 7.84
CA ASP A 199 27.94 -10.35 7.39
C ASP A 199 27.02 -10.61 6.18
N GLY A 200 26.26 -9.61 5.74
CA GLY A 200 25.30 -9.70 4.65
C GLY A 200 24.02 -10.45 4.99
N SER A 201 23.84 -10.95 6.23
CA SER A 201 22.79 -11.91 6.56
C SER A 201 21.40 -11.29 6.75
N TYR A 202 21.36 -10.01 7.12
CA TYR A 202 20.13 -9.25 7.35
C TYR A 202 20.13 -7.93 6.58
N LEU A 203 18.92 -7.55 6.18
CA LEU A 203 18.63 -6.30 5.47
C LEU A 203 17.54 -5.55 6.24
N LYS A 204 17.79 -4.30 6.58
CA LYS A 204 16.76 -3.37 7.03
C LYS A 204 16.34 -2.51 5.85
N LEU A 205 15.05 -2.50 5.56
CA LEU A 205 14.45 -1.57 4.61
C LEU A 205 13.67 -0.53 5.39
N ARG A 206 14.05 0.74 5.24
CA ARG A 206 13.19 1.87 5.62
C ARG A 206 12.43 2.33 4.39
N PHE A 207 11.11 2.40 4.53
CA PHE A 207 10.21 2.91 3.51
C PHE A 207 9.15 3.78 4.19
N GLU A 208 9.16 5.07 3.86
CA GLU A 208 8.36 6.09 4.55
C GLU A 208 8.60 6.04 6.07
N ASP A 209 7.54 5.95 6.87
CA ASP A 209 7.60 5.87 8.34
C ASP A 209 7.69 4.43 8.87
N SER A 210 7.89 3.45 7.99
CA SER A 210 7.92 2.02 8.33
C SER A 210 9.30 1.41 8.15
N GLN A 211 9.62 0.42 8.99
CA GLN A 211 10.86 -0.35 8.93
C GLN A 211 10.55 -1.83 8.85
N TYR A 212 11.25 -2.51 7.95
CA TYR A 212 11.09 -3.93 7.68
C TYR A 212 12.45 -4.61 7.76
N VAL A 213 12.48 -5.83 8.31
CA VAL A 213 13.70 -6.63 8.41
C VAL A 213 13.54 -7.87 7.54
N PHE A 214 14.53 -8.12 6.70
CA PHE A 214 14.58 -9.26 5.82
C PHE A 214 15.83 -10.09 6.10
N ARG A 215 15.69 -11.42 6.04
CA ARG A 215 16.81 -12.34 5.87
C ARG A 215 17.28 -12.24 4.44
N ALA A 216 18.54 -11.87 4.25
CA ALA A 216 19.13 -11.91 2.93
C ALA A 216 19.12 -13.33 2.35
N SER A 217 18.93 -13.45 1.04
CA SER A 217 19.10 -14.73 0.35
C SER A 217 20.55 -15.22 0.49
N ARG A 218 20.77 -16.54 0.37
CA ARG A 218 22.13 -17.11 0.43
C ARG A 218 23.01 -16.58 -0.71
N GLU A 219 22.42 -16.42 -1.89
CA GLU A 219 23.11 -15.87 -3.05
C GLU A 219 23.51 -14.42 -2.81
N PHE A 220 22.62 -13.59 -2.23
CA PHE A 220 22.95 -12.21 -1.90
C PHE A 220 24.11 -12.15 -0.90
N GLN A 221 24.08 -12.96 0.15
CA GLN A 221 25.17 -13.04 1.13
C GLN A 221 26.51 -13.34 0.47
N GLN A 222 26.56 -14.33 -0.41
CA GLN A 222 27.78 -14.72 -1.13
C GLN A 222 28.30 -13.61 -2.04
N LEU A 223 27.42 -13.05 -2.88
CA LEU A 223 27.77 -11.98 -3.82
C LEU A 223 28.21 -10.71 -3.09
N PHE A 224 27.54 -10.38 -1.98
CA PHE A 224 27.88 -9.22 -1.16
C PHE A 224 29.25 -9.39 -0.49
N GLN A 225 29.53 -10.55 0.11
CA GLN A 225 30.84 -10.82 0.73
C GLN A 225 31.97 -10.87 -0.31
N GLN A 226 31.73 -11.45 -1.49
CA GLN A 226 32.69 -11.43 -2.59
C GLN A 226 33.02 -10.00 -3.01
N MET A 227 32.00 -9.15 -3.18
CA MET A 227 32.18 -7.74 -3.51
C MET A 227 33.00 -7.00 -2.44
N LEU A 228 32.74 -7.26 -1.16
CA LEU A 228 33.52 -6.67 -0.07
C LEU A 228 34.98 -7.15 -0.05
N ALA A 229 35.24 -8.41 -0.45
CA ALA A 229 36.58 -8.99 -0.49
C ALA A 229 37.42 -8.46 -1.66
N GLU A 230 36.85 -8.34 -2.86
CA GLU A 230 37.53 -7.83 -4.07
C GLU A 230 38.12 -6.42 -3.84
N GLU A 231 37.46 -5.57 -3.04
CA GLU A 231 37.97 -4.23 -2.73
C GLU A 231 39.13 -4.23 -1.74
N ARG A 232 39.17 -5.19 -0.80
CA ARG A 232 40.30 -5.28 0.14
C ARG A 232 41.60 -5.58 -0.60
N GLU A 233 41.53 -6.46 -1.60
CA GLU A 233 42.68 -6.82 -2.43
C GLU A 233 43.11 -5.66 -3.34
N GLY A 234 42.16 -4.90 -3.89
CA GLY A 234 42.47 -3.73 -4.73
C GLY A 234 42.96 -2.49 -3.99
N SER A 235 42.81 -2.40 -2.66
CA SER A 235 43.29 -1.27 -1.85
C SER A 235 44.73 -1.40 -1.36
N ASP A 236 45.31 -2.59 -1.47
CA ASP A 236 46.68 -2.92 -1.03
C ASP A 236 47.71 -2.86 -2.19
N GLU A 237 47.27 -2.57 -3.44
CA GLU A 237 48.10 -2.29 -4.62
C GLU A 237 48.28 -0.79 -4.87
#